data_AF-A0AAU6LRG7-F1
#
_entry.id   AF-A0AAU6LRG7-F1
#
_cell.length_a   1.000
_cell.length_b   1.000
_cell.length_c   1.000
_cell.angle_alpha   90.00
_cell.angle_beta   90.00
_cell.angle_gamma   90.00
#
_symmetry.space_group_name_H-M   'P 1'
#
loop_
_entity.id
_entity.type
_entity.pdbx_description
1 polymer ?
#
loop_
_entity_poly.entity_id
_entity_poly.type
_entity_poly.pdbx_seq_one_letter_code
_entity_poly.pdbx_strand_id
1 'polypeptide(L)'
;MTVRQDGQDRLEVDGAAIPRVSLERDPATEADPQIAIGTRDPAHLTLRVDGAVVGLLPAKGRLTRHSYRVDVTYDGAEYRLVPDSVPSSRLTRDGVHLGDFSSDGDETVIAEWREDREVRPADAAIGYALASAFGTGAQPMWMVIVDGVTSALP
;
A
#
# COMPACT_ATOMS: atom_id res chain seq x y z
N MET A 1 -7.54 -1.97 15.23
CA MET A 1 -6.57 -1.33 14.32
C MET A 1 -7.33 -0.28 13.55
N THR A 2 -6.71 0.86 13.33
CA THR A 2 -7.28 2.00 12.60
C THR A 2 -6.26 2.45 11.58
N VAL A 3 -6.75 2.72 10.37
CA VAL A 3 -5.99 3.38 9.30
C VAL A 3 -6.56 4.79 9.15
N ARG A 4 -5.69 5.80 9.16
CA ARG A 4 -6.06 7.20 8.99
C ARG A 4 -5.23 7.79 7.88
N GLN A 5 -5.88 8.46 6.95
CA GLN A 5 -5.23 9.10 5.82
C GLN A 5 -5.63 10.57 5.76
N ASP A 6 -4.64 11.45 5.83
CA ASP A 6 -4.80 12.90 5.75
C ASP A 6 -4.47 13.32 4.31
N GLY A 7 -5.45 13.19 3.41
CA GLY A 7 -5.28 13.45 1.98
C GLY A 7 -4.17 12.57 1.38
N GLN A 8 -3.24 13.20 0.65
CA GLN A 8 -2.05 12.53 0.08
C GLN A 8 -0.77 12.88 0.83
N ASP A 9 -0.88 13.45 2.04
CA ASP A 9 0.27 13.95 2.80
C ASP A 9 0.76 12.92 3.81
N ARG A 10 -0.17 12.24 4.47
CA ARG A 10 0.15 11.35 5.58
C ARG A 10 -0.82 10.17 5.67
N LEU A 11 -0.25 9.01 5.99
CA LEU A 11 -0.98 7.81 6.35
C LEU A 11 -0.48 7.32 7.71
N GLU A 12 -1.40 6.90 8.59
CA GLU A 12 -1.07 6.29 9.86
C GLU A 12 -1.89 5.02 10.10
N VAL A 13 -1.22 3.95 10.52
CA VAL A 13 -1.81 2.71 10.99
C VAL A 13 -1.46 2.55 12.47
N ASP A 14 -2.47 2.39 13.31
CA ASP A 14 -2.31 2.31 14.77
C ASP A 14 -3.30 1.31 15.39
N GLY A 15 -2.94 0.75 16.55
CA GLY A 15 -3.83 -0.11 17.32
C GLY A 15 -3.12 -0.72 18.52
N ALA A 16 -3.89 -1.13 19.53
CA ALA A 16 -3.35 -1.57 20.82
C ALA A 16 -2.38 -2.78 20.76
N ALA A 17 -2.46 -3.61 19.70
CA ALA A 17 -1.70 -4.84 19.57
C ALA A 17 -0.72 -4.83 18.38
N ILE A 18 -0.50 -3.69 17.74
CA ILE A 18 0.39 -3.54 16.58
C ILE A 18 1.33 -2.34 16.77
N PRO A 19 2.53 -2.34 16.17
CA PRO A 19 3.34 -1.13 16.15
C PRO A 19 2.63 -0.04 15.35
N ARG A 20 2.86 1.22 15.72
CA ARG A 20 2.39 2.36 14.93
C ARG A 20 3.23 2.47 13.67
N VAL A 21 2.57 2.54 12.52
CA VAL A 21 3.24 2.81 11.24
C VAL A 21 2.76 4.15 10.73
N SER A 22 3.68 5.05 10.37
CA SER A 22 3.34 6.33 9.74
C SER A 22 4.15 6.51 8.46
N LEU A 23 3.48 6.91 7.39
CA LEU A 23 4.09 7.28 6.13
C LEU A 23 3.76 8.73 5.82
N GLU A 24 4.78 9.53 5.56
CA GLU A 24 4.67 10.95 5.25
C GLU A 24 5.30 11.25 3.90
N ARG A 25 4.59 12.02 3.08
CA ARG A 25 5.12 12.62 1.86
C ARG A 25 5.76 13.96 2.20
N ASP A 26 6.88 14.27 1.56
CA ASP A 26 7.49 15.59 1.64
C ASP A 26 6.49 16.66 1.12
N PRO A 27 6.09 17.63 1.96
CA PRO A 27 5.10 18.63 1.59
C PRO A 27 5.55 19.56 0.46
N ALA A 28 6.85 19.64 0.16
CA ALA A 28 7.37 20.42 -0.97
C ALA A 28 7.19 19.71 -2.32
N THR A 29 6.84 18.42 -2.32
CA THR A 29 6.62 17.64 -3.54
C THR A 29 5.22 17.92 -4.08
N GLU A 30 5.01 17.85 -5.39
CA GLU A 30 3.66 17.86 -5.97
C GLU A 30 3.04 16.46 -5.87
N ALA A 31 1.78 16.37 -5.46
CA ALA A 31 1.09 15.08 -5.36
C ALA A 31 0.56 14.64 -6.73
N ASP A 32 0.86 13.41 -7.12
CA ASP A 32 0.22 12.71 -8.22
C ASP A 32 -1.18 12.21 -7.77
N PRO A 33 -2.28 12.70 -8.35
CA PRO A 33 -3.64 12.32 -7.95
C PRO A 33 -3.97 10.84 -8.20
N GLN A 34 -3.13 10.11 -8.95
CA GLN A 34 -3.34 8.68 -9.22
C GLN A 34 -2.70 7.75 -8.19
N ILE A 35 -1.91 8.29 -7.25
CA ILE A 35 -1.21 7.53 -6.21
C ILE A 35 -1.80 7.94 -4.86
N ALA A 36 -2.28 7.00 -4.03
CA ALA A 36 -2.96 7.35 -2.78
C ALA A 36 -2.11 8.22 -1.84
N ILE A 37 -0.82 7.89 -1.63
CA ILE A 37 0.12 8.74 -0.89
C ILE A 37 0.77 9.85 -1.74
N GLY A 38 0.29 10.08 -2.96
CA GLY A 38 0.73 11.18 -3.83
C GLY A 38 2.06 11.00 -4.56
N THR A 39 2.90 10.03 -4.20
CA THR A 39 4.13 9.75 -4.95
C THR A 39 4.62 8.33 -4.74
N ARG A 40 5.43 7.84 -5.69
CA ARG A 40 6.21 6.60 -5.56
C ARG A 40 7.71 6.85 -5.46
N ASP A 41 8.14 8.11 -5.46
CA ASP A 41 9.55 8.45 -5.31
C ASP A 41 9.97 8.30 -3.84
N PRO A 42 10.83 7.33 -3.50
CA PRO A 42 11.25 7.13 -2.11
C PRO A 42 12.01 8.32 -1.54
N ALA A 43 12.59 9.20 -2.37
CA ALA A 43 13.28 10.40 -1.89
C ALA A 43 12.33 11.41 -1.22
N HIS A 44 11.03 11.32 -1.53
CA HIS A 44 9.99 12.20 -1.03
C HIS A 44 9.06 11.50 -0.03
N LEU A 45 9.47 10.33 0.49
CA LEU A 45 8.66 9.53 1.41
C LEU A 45 9.48 9.17 2.65
N THR A 46 8.85 9.29 3.82
CA THR A 46 9.43 8.81 5.08
C THR A 46 8.47 7.84 5.75
N LEU A 47 8.86 6.57 5.80
CA LEU A 47 8.16 5.54 6.56
C LEU A 47 8.78 5.42 7.96
N ARG A 48 7.93 5.37 8.99
CA ARG A 48 8.33 5.11 10.37
C ARG A 48 7.53 3.97 10.98
N VAL A 49 8.19 3.17 11.80
CA VAL A 49 7.57 2.15 12.66
C VAL A 49 7.95 2.48 14.11
N ASP A 50 6.97 2.71 14.97
CA ASP A 50 7.12 3.23 16.33
C ASP A 50 8.05 4.46 16.41
N GLY A 51 7.97 5.32 15.39
CA GLY A 51 8.76 6.54 15.26
C GLY A 51 10.17 6.36 14.69
N ALA A 52 10.67 5.13 14.57
CA ALA A 52 11.95 4.84 13.92
C ALA A 52 11.80 4.84 12.39
N VAL A 53 12.69 5.55 11.68
CA VAL A 53 12.69 5.56 10.21
C VAL A 53 13.12 4.20 9.68
N VAL A 54 12.37 3.66 8.72
CA VAL A 54 12.61 2.34 8.12
C VAL A 54 12.77 2.45 6.61
N GLY A 55 13.46 1.48 6.01
CA GLY A 55 13.69 1.46 4.57
C GLY A 55 12.39 1.24 3.80
N LEU A 56 12.10 2.10 2.83
CA LEU A 56 10.95 2.01 1.93
C LEU A 56 11.44 2.22 0.48
N LEU A 57 11.13 1.26 -0.40
CA LEU A 57 11.56 1.25 -1.79
C LEU A 57 10.40 0.87 -2.71
N PRO A 58 9.54 1.83 -3.10
CA PRO A 58 8.55 1.61 -4.14
C PRO A 58 9.25 1.45 -5.49
N ALA A 59 8.87 0.43 -6.27
CA ALA A 59 9.34 0.30 -7.64
C ALA A 59 8.65 1.32 -8.57
N LYS A 60 9.22 1.53 -9.76
CA LYS A 60 8.86 2.65 -10.66
C LYS A 60 7.43 2.64 -11.21
N GLY A 61 6.73 1.50 -11.25
CA GLY A 61 5.33 1.39 -11.66
C GLY A 61 5.02 1.75 -13.12
N ARG A 62 5.76 1.23 -14.11
CA ARG A 62 5.66 1.70 -15.52
C ARG A 62 5.40 0.63 -16.58
N LEU A 63 5.44 -0.67 -16.27
CA LEU A 63 5.47 -1.71 -17.31
C LEU A 63 4.57 -2.91 -17.01
N THR A 64 4.83 -3.57 -15.89
CA THR A 64 4.16 -4.81 -15.49
C THR A 64 3.59 -4.67 -14.10
N ARG A 65 2.64 -5.52 -13.70
CA ARG A 65 2.11 -5.56 -12.33
C ARG A 65 3.23 -5.59 -11.29
N HIS A 66 4.27 -6.40 -11.53
CA HIS A 66 5.44 -6.52 -10.65
C HIS A 66 6.32 -5.26 -10.59
N SER A 67 6.16 -4.31 -11.52
CA SER A 67 6.82 -3.01 -11.48
C SER A 67 6.18 -2.06 -10.45
N TYR A 68 5.01 -2.39 -9.92
CA TYR A 68 4.31 -1.64 -8.86
C TYR A 68 4.63 -2.17 -7.46
N ARG A 69 5.53 -3.14 -7.32
CA ARG A 69 5.93 -3.66 -6.00
C ARG A 69 6.43 -2.55 -5.07
N VAL A 70 6.30 -2.77 -3.77
CA VAL A 70 6.82 -1.89 -2.72
C VAL A 70 7.54 -2.75 -1.71
N ASP A 71 8.82 -2.44 -1.51
CA ASP A 71 9.71 -3.17 -0.61
C ASP A 71 9.93 -2.37 0.67
N VAL A 72 9.90 -3.03 1.83
CA VAL A 72 10.19 -2.44 3.15
C VAL A 72 11.16 -3.32 3.91
N THR A 73 12.13 -2.71 4.59
CA THR A 73 13.03 -3.42 5.49
C THR A 73 12.77 -2.99 6.93
N TYR A 74 12.34 -3.93 7.77
CA TYR A 74 12.03 -3.69 9.17
C TYR A 74 12.43 -4.89 10.04
N ASP A 75 13.09 -4.62 11.16
CA ASP A 75 13.52 -5.63 12.13
C ASP A 75 14.27 -6.83 11.52
N GLY A 76 15.13 -6.54 10.53
CA GLY A 76 15.91 -7.55 9.81
C GLY A 76 15.14 -8.38 8.78
N ALA A 77 13.83 -8.16 8.61
CA ALA A 77 13.00 -8.85 7.63
C ALA A 77 12.72 -7.97 6.40
N GLU A 78 12.59 -8.62 5.24
CA GLU A 78 12.22 -7.99 3.97
C GLU A 78 10.74 -8.21 3.68
N TYR A 79 9.97 -7.11 3.71
CA TYR A 79 8.58 -7.09 3.31
C TYR A 79 8.47 -6.68 1.85
N ARG A 80 7.56 -7.32 1.12
CA ARG A 80 7.20 -6.93 -0.25
C ARG A 80 5.70 -7.01 -0.43
N LEU A 81 5.09 -5.89 -0.80
CA LEU A 81 3.74 -5.84 -1.36
C LEU A 81 3.85 -5.82 -2.88
N VAL A 82 3.16 -6.73 -3.58
CA VAL A 82 3.19 -6.79 -5.05
C VAL A 82 1.81 -7.07 -5.62
N PRO A 83 1.33 -6.31 -6.62
CA PRO A 83 0.11 -6.66 -7.31
C PRO A 83 0.20 -8.03 -7.97
N ASP A 84 -0.73 -8.92 -7.62
CA ASP A 84 -0.79 -10.29 -8.13
C ASP A 84 -2.07 -10.57 -8.93
N SER A 85 -3.12 -9.75 -8.75
CA SER A 85 -4.30 -9.77 -9.61
C SER A 85 -4.83 -8.34 -9.90
N VAL A 86 -6.04 -8.25 -10.46
CA VAL A 86 -6.72 -6.97 -10.71
C VAL A 86 -7.05 -6.25 -9.40
N PRO A 87 -7.78 -6.85 -8.44
CA PRO A 87 -8.10 -6.20 -7.18
C PRO A 87 -7.05 -6.40 -6.08
N SER A 88 -6.17 -7.41 -6.20
CA SER A 88 -5.35 -7.86 -5.07
C SER A 88 -3.85 -7.57 -5.20
N SER A 89 -3.22 -7.44 -4.04
CA SER A 89 -1.77 -7.42 -3.89
C SER A 89 -1.34 -8.37 -2.79
N ARG A 90 -0.28 -9.13 -3.08
CA ARG A 90 0.29 -10.11 -2.16
C ARG A 90 1.32 -9.45 -1.26
N LEU A 91 1.22 -9.73 0.04
CA LEU A 91 2.26 -9.44 1.01
C LEU A 91 3.15 -10.67 1.24
N THR A 92 4.45 -10.46 1.16
CA THR A 92 5.45 -11.45 1.55
C THR A 92 6.40 -10.89 2.61
N ARG A 93 6.92 -11.76 3.47
CA ARG A 93 8.04 -11.50 4.37
C ARG A 93 9.13 -12.53 4.13
N ASP A 94 10.33 -12.08 3.78
CA ASP A 94 11.47 -12.92 3.41
C ASP A 94 11.10 -13.92 2.29
N GLY A 95 10.26 -13.47 1.36
CA GLY A 95 9.71 -14.27 0.25
C GLY A 95 8.59 -15.24 0.64
N VAL A 96 8.26 -15.39 1.93
CA VAL A 96 7.14 -16.21 2.40
C VAL A 96 5.84 -15.43 2.24
N HIS A 97 4.86 -16.02 1.55
CA HIS A 97 3.52 -15.44 1.41
C HIS A 97 2.78 -15.42 2.75
N LEU A 98 2.38 -14.23 3.20
CA LEU A 98 1.65 -14.02 4.45
C LEU A 98 0.15 -13.80 4.24
N GLY A 99 -0.24 -13.09 3.18
CA GLY A 99 -1.62 -12.84 2.85
C GLY A 99 -1.78 -11.92 1.65
N ASP A 100 -3.02 -11.78 1.21
CA ASP A 100 -3.42 -10.97 0.08
C ASP A 100 -4.28 -9.79 0.56
N PHE A 101 -4.09 -8.62 -0.04
CA PHE A 101 -4.74 -7.36 0.29
C PHE A 101 -5.58 -6.88 -0.89
N SER A 102 -6.79 -6.42 -0.63
CA SER A 102 -7.68 -5.82 -1.63
C SER A 102 -8.35 -4.57 -1.07
N SER A 103 -8.90 -3.73 -1.95
CA SER A 103 -9.74 -2.60 -1.60
C SER A 103 -11.04 -2.67 -2.39
N ASP A 104 -12.15 -2.39 -1.72
CA ASP A 104 -13.51 -2.53 -2.24
C ASP A 104 -14.03 -1.28 -2.97
N GLY A 105 -13.19 -0.26 -3.18
CA GLY A 105 -13.55 0.98 -3.86
C GLY A 105 -13.91 2.13 -2.92
N ASP A 106 -14.17 1.86 -1.64
CA ASP A 106 -14.37 2.86 -0.59
C ASP A 106 -13.08 3.17 0.19
N GLU A 107 -11.93 2.96 -0.45
CA GLU A 107 -10.56 3.11 0.09
C GLU A 107 -10.25 2.22 1.31
N THR A 108 -11.21 1.38 1.73
CA THR A 108 -11.03 0.44 2.82
C THR A 108 -10.21 -0.74 2.32
N VAL A 109 -9.15 -1.05 3.06
CA VAL A 109 -8.30 -2.20 2.79
C VAL A 109 -8.78 -3.39 3.59
N ILE A 110 -8.83 -4.55 2.94
CA ILE A 110 -9.14 -5.85 3.56
C ILE A 110 -7.93 -6.77 3.34
N ALA A 111 -7.65 -7.62 4.33
CA ALA A 111 -6.55 -8.58 4.28
C ALA A 111 -7.08 -10.00 4.49
N GLU A 112 -6.69 -10.90 3.59
CA GLU A 112 -6.89 -12.34 3.71
C GLU A 112 -5.55 -12.98 4.11
N TRP A 113 -5.44 -13.36 5.37
CA TRP A 113 -4.22 -13.96 5.91
C TRP A 113 -4.16 -15.46 5.66
N ARG A 114 -2.95 -15.97 5.45
CA ARG A 114 -2.67 -17.40 5.35
C ARG A 114 -2.87 -18.09 6.70
N GLU A 115 -3.79 -19.04 6.77
CA GLU A 115 -4.05 -19.83 7.99
C GLU A 115 -2.85 -20.70 8.41
N ASP A 116 -2.01 -21.09 7.45
CA ASP A 116 -0.83 -21.94 7.66
C ASP A 116 0.42 -21.16 8.09
N ARG A 117 0.29 -19.87 8.39
CA ARG A 117 1.41 -18.96 8.68
C ARG A 117 1.20 -18.19 9.97
N GLU A 118 2.30 -18.03 10.71
CA GLU A 118 2.32 -17.11 11.84
C GLU A 118 2.43 -15.66 11.32
N VAL A 119 1.34 -14.93 11.49
CA VAL A 119 1.25 -13.49 11.20
C VAL A 119 1.65 -12.72 12.46
N ARG A 120 2.72 -11.94 12.35
CA ARG A 120 3.18 -11.04 13.41
C ARG A 120 2.37 -9.75 13.38
N PRO A 121 2.21 -9.06 14.52
CA PRO A 121 1.63 -7.72 14.57
C PRO A 121 2.20 -6.72 13.55
N ALA A 122 3.52 -6.74 13.34
CA ALA A 122 4.19 -5.89 12.36
C ALA A 122 3.81 -6.21 10.92
N ASP A 123 3.48 -7.47 10.61
CA ASP A 123 3.05 -7.87 9.26
C ASP A 123 1.74 -7.19 8.90
N ALA A 124 0.79 -7.14 9.85
CA ALA A 124 -0.47 -6.44 9.68
C ALA A 124 -0.22 -4.93 9.53
N ALA A 125 0.52 -4.32 10.45
CA ALA A 125 0.77 -2.88 10.42
C ALA A 125 1.42 -2.41 9.11
N ILE A 126 2.47 -3.11 8.67
CA ILE A 126 3.17 -2.82 7.41
C ILE A 126 2.27 -3.11 6.22
N GLY A 127 1.60 -4.26 6.18
CA GLY A 127 0.73 -4.65 5.07
C GLY A 127 -0.38 -3.64 4.80
N TYR A 128 -1.10 -3.24 5.85
CA TYR A 128 -2.14 -2.21 5.75
C TYR A 128 -1.57 -0.85 5.35
N ALA A 129 -0.42 -0.45 5.91
CA ALA A 129 0.20 0.81 5.54
C ALA A 129 0.57 0.85 4.05
N LEU A 130 1.16 -0.23 3.53
CA LEU A 130 1.55 -0.31 2.12
C LEU A 130 0.35 -0.37 1.19
N ALA A 131 -0.66 -1.18 1.51
CA ALA A 131 -1.86 -1.34 0.70
C ALA A 131 -2.67 -0.03 0.64
N SER A 132 -2.81 0.68 1.74
CA SER A 132 -3.51 1.98 1.75
C SER A 132 -2.69 3.08 1.05
N ALA A 133 -1.37 3.12 1.23
CA ALA A 133 -0.54 4.17 0.65
C ALA A 133 -0.35 4.05 -0.88
N PHE A 134 -0.27 2.81 -1.39
CA PHE A 134 0.09 2.54 -2.78
C PHE A 134 -1.04 1.88 -3.59
N GLY A 135 -2.17 1.61 -2.94
CA GLY A 135 -3.30 0.90 -3.51
C GLY A 135 -3.10 -0.62 -3.56
N THR A 136 -4.18 -1.31 -3.88
CA THR A 136 -4.20 -2.77 -4.09
C THR A 136 -4.48 -3.08 -5.56
N GLY A 137 -3.69 -3.99 -6.12
CA GLY A 137 -3.83 -4.41 -7.51
C GLY A 137 -3.12 -3.48 -8.48
N ALA A 138 -3.43 -3.61 -9.76
CA ALA A 138 -2.80 -2.81 -10.82
C ALA A 138 -3.79 -2.18 -11.79
N GLN A 139 -5.07 -2.04 -11.41
CA GLN A 139 -5.99 -1.24 -12.20
C GLN A 139 -5.82 0.22 -11.80
N PRO A 140 -5.37 1.09 -12.71
CA PRO A 140 -5.48 2.52 -12.48
C PRO A 140 -6.97 2.90 -12.45
N MET A 141 -7.34 3.78 -11.51
CA MET A 141 -8.71 4.27 -11.27
C MET A 141 -9.47 4.71 -12.55
N TRP A 142 -8.77 5.07 -13.64
CA TRP A 142 -9.39 5.47 -14.89
C TRP A 142 -10.14 4.34 -15.64
N MET A 143 -9.87 3.06 -15.36
CA MET A 143 -10.65 1.95 -15.94
C MET A 143 -12.05 1.79 -15.34
N VAL A 144 -12.32 2.39 -14.18
CA VAL A 144 -13.67 2.41 -13.55
C VAL A 144 -14.56 3.51 -14.15
N ILE A 145 -13.98 4.51 -14.83
CA ILE A 145 -14.73 5.63 -15.42
C ILE A 145 -15.28 5.29 -16.83
N VAL A 146 -14.84 4.20 -17.47
CA VAL A 146 -15.23 3.88 -18.85
C VAL A 146 -16.63 3.26 -18.97
N ASP A 147 -17.22 2.73 -17.90
CA ASP A 147 -18.60 2.19 -17.94
C ASP A 147 -19.69 3.27 -17.77
N GLY A 148 -19.32 4.55 -17.57
CA GLY A 148 -20.24 5.67 -17.45
C GLY A 148 -20.50 6.44 -18.76
N VAL A 149 -19.75 6.15 -19.83
CA VAL A 149 -19.81 6.90 -21.10
C VAL A 149 -20.20 5.98 -22.26
N THR A 150 -21.32 5.25 -22.13
CA THR A 150 -22.00 4.65 -23.29
C THR A 150 -23.50 4.92 -23.33
N SER A 151 -24.07 5.63 -22.36
CA SER A 151 -25.50 6.01 -22.33
C SER A 151 -25.79 7.43 -22.84
N ALA A 152 -24.78 8.14 -23.34
CA ALA A 152 -24.91 9.47 -23.93
C ALA A 152 -24.25 9.53 -25.32
N LEU A 153 -24.73 8.70 -26.25
CA LEU A 153 -24.68 9.00 -27.67
C LEU A 153 -26.13 8.94 -28.18
N PRO A 154 -26.64 9.97 -28.87
CA PRO A 154 -27.99 9.98 -29.43
C PRO A 154 -28.16 8.94 -30.55
#